data_AF-A0A074MZS6-F1
#
_entry.id   AF-A0A074MZS6-F1
#
_cell.length_a   1.000
_cell.length_b   1.000
_cell.length_c   1.000
_cell.angle_alpha   90.00
_cell.angle_beta   90.00
_cell.angle_gamma   90.00
#
_symmetry.space_group_name_H-M   'P 1'
#
loop_
_entity.id
_entity.type
_entity.pdbx_description
1 polymer ?
#
loop_
_entity_poly.entity_id
_entity_poly.type
_entity_poly.pdbx_seq_one_letter_code
_entity_poly.pdbx_strand_id
1 'polypeptide(L)'
;MRTALTLLAASLALGGCSLIWPEDERVGGEDADDCAARVAKLLGPGSNFRLYEGEAGVPTFTYDITKLGLEEVQALLRKGGDETAGTRTMNQTNMTSTAVEEFMNREVDEKGAFFLGRDPALYRVRGQRQPVEGMIANGCERQEADMRLIDIAISASASKAAADSEQEQETDS
;
A
#
# COMPACT_ATOMS: atom_id res chain seq x y z
N MET A 1 39.46 42.44 -13.77
CA MET A 1 38.21 41.73 -13.44
C MET A 1 37.62 41.11 -14.71
N ARG A 2 37.98 39.87 -15.05
CA ARG A 2 37.37 39.10 -16.16
C ARG A 2 37.59 37.60 -15.91
N THR A 3 36.84 37.02 -14.97
CA THR A 3 36.82 35.58 -14.74
C THR A 3 35.55 35.23 -13.96
N ALA A 4 34.42 35.12 -14.66
CA ALA A 4 33.18 34.54 -14.12
C ALA A 4 32.15 34.36 -15.25
N LEU A 5 32.41 33.50 -16.22
CA LEU A 5 31.41 33.22 -17.28
C LEU A 5 31.65 31.86 -17.93
N THR A 6 31.95 30.83 -17.14
CA THR A 6 32.09 29.44 -17.63
C THR A 6 31.66 28.42 -16.58
N LEU A 7 30.52 28.64 -15.92
CA LEU A 7 29.98 27.71 -14.91
C LEU A 7 28.46 27.47 -15.01
N LEU A 8 27.85 27.81 -16.15
CA LEU A 8 26.39 27.71 -16.34
C LEU A 8 25.96 26.72 -17.45
N ALA A 9 26.85 25.83 -17.91
CA ALA A 9 26.57 24.90 -19.01
C ALA A 9 26.58 23.42 -18.61
N ALA A 10 26.81 23.09 -17.34
CA ALA A 10 26.93 21.70 -16.88
C ALA A 10 25.62 21.08 -16.34
N SER A 11 24.53 21.85 -16.22
CA SER A 11 23.30 21.43 -15.54
C SER A 11 22.23 20.79 -16.43
N LEU A 12 22.44 20.68 -17.75
CA LEU A 12 21.44 20.13 -18.69
C LEU A 12 21.63 18.64 -19.03
N ALA A 13 22.64 17.96 -18.46
CA ALA A 13 22.97 16.57 -18.80
C ALA A 13 22.27 15.51 -17.92
N LEU A 14 21.49 15.90 -16.90
CA LEU A 14 20.88 14.94 -15.95
C LEU A 14 19.43 14.53 -16.30
N GLY A 15 18.82 15.09 -17.35
CA GLY A 15 17.44 14.75 -17.75
C GLY A 15 17.32 13.64 -18.81
N GLY A 16 18.43 13.05 -19.26
CA GLY A 16 18.46 12.16 -20.43
C GLY A 16 18.58 10.66 -20.15
N CYS A 17 18.80 10.25 -18.90
CA CYS A 17 19.02 8.83 -18.57
C CYS A 17 17.72 7.99 -18.53
N SER A 18 16.55 8.62 -18.38
CA SER A 18 15.25 7.94 -18.25
C SER A 18 14.58 7.54 -19.57
N LEU A 19 15.09 8.00 -20.73
CA LEU A 19 14.51 7.71 -22.04
C LEU A 19 15.07 6.45 -22.72
N ILE A 20 16.20 5.93 -22.24
CA ILE A 20 16.91 4.80 -22.88
C ILE A 20 16.67 3.49 -22.12
N TRP A 21 16.42 3.56 -20.82
CA TRP A 21 15.88 2.46 -20.03
C TRP A 21 14.74 3.01 -19.17
N PRO A 22 13.48 2.57 -19.36
CA PRO A 22 12.46 2.84 -18.37
C PRO A 22 12.91 2.12 -17.11
N GLU A 23 13.40 2.88 -16.14
CA GLU A 23 13.64 2.37 -14.80
C GLU A 23 12.31 1.80 -14.29
N ASP A 24 12.37 0.63 -13.65
CA ASP A 24 11.19 0.00 -13.07
C ASP A 24 10.55 1.03 -12.13
N GLU A 25 9.31 1.44 -12.40
CA GLU A 25 8.62 2.55 -11.69
C GLU A 25 8.47 2.29 -10.19
N ARG A 26 8.71 1.05 -9.73
CA ARG A 26 8.76 0.67 -8.31
C ARG A 26 10.06 1.09 -7.63
N VAL A 27 11.10 1.44 -8.38
CA VAL A 27 12.41 1.86 -7.85
C VAL A 27 12.40 3.35 -7.55
N GLY A 28 12.97 3.73 -6.41
CA GLY A 28 13.05 5.10 -5.92
C GLY A 28 11.82 5.57 -5.15
N GLY A 29 11.80 6.87 -4.84
CA GLY A 29 10.66 7.52 -4.18
C GLY A 29 9.51 7.79 -5.14
N GLU A 30 8.29 7.79 -4.62
CA GLU A 30 7.12 8.39 -5.26
C GLU A 30 6.56 9.39 -4.25
N ASP A 31 6.39 10.63 -4.67
CA ASP A 31 5.81 11.66 -3.80
C ASP A 31 4.33 11.33 -3.53
N ALA A 32 3.83 11.71 -2.35
CA ALA A 32 2.50 11.33 -1.91
C ALA A 32 1.38 11.79 -2.88
N ASP A 33 1.56 12.94 -3.53
CA ASP A 33 0.62 13.47 -4.52
C ASP A 33 0.59 12.63 -5.81
N ASP A 34 1.76 12.18 -6.27
CA ASP A 34 1.88 11.31 -7.45
C ASP A 34 1.30 9.92 -7.17
N CYS A 35 1.57 9.37 -5.98
CA CYS A 35 0.92 8.16 -5.49
C CYS A 35 -0.60 8.33 -5.49
N ALA A 36 -1.11 9.41 -4.89
CA ALA A 36 -2.55 9.62 -4.76
C ALA A 36 -3.22 9.69 -6.14
N ALA A 37 -2.61 10.41 -7.08
CA ALA A 37 -3.09 10.50 -8.45
C ALA A 37 -3.06 9.15 -9.18
N ARG A 38 -2.05 8.31 -8.95
CA ARG A 38 -1.94 6.95 -9.54
C ARG A 38 -2.96 5.99 -8.92
N VAL A 39 -3.04 5.93 -7.60
CA VAL A 39 -3.92 5.02 -6.86
C VAL A 39 -5.39 5.38 -7.10
N ALA A 40 -5.73 6.67 -7.18
CA ALA A 40 -7.08 7.09 -7.57
C ALA A 40 -7.51 6.55 -8.95
N LYS A 41 -6.57 6.42 -9.90
CA LYS A 41 -6.85 5.81 -11.21
C LYS A 41 -6.99 4.29 -11.13
N LEU A 42 -6.24 3.63 -10.25
CA LEU A 42 -6.29 2.16 -10.06
C LEU A 42 -7.59 1.70 -9.42
N LEU A 43 -8.10 2.46 -8.45
CA LEU A 43 -9.30 2.11 -7.71
C LEU A 43 -10.58 2.20 -8.55
N GLY A 44 -10.56 2.93 -9.67
CA GLY A 44 -11.66 2.98 -10.64
C GLY A 44 -13.04 3.42 -10.07
N PRO A 45 -14.07 3.55 -10.93
CA PRO A 45 -15.41 3.96 -10.51
C PRO A 45 -16.21 2.87 -9.76
N GLY A 46 -15.65 1.65 -9.64
CA GLY A 46 -16.28 0.48 -8.99
C GLY A 46 -15.59 0.01 -7.71
N SER A 47 -14.59 0.74 -7.21
CA SER A 47 -14.05 0.47 -5.88
C SER A 47 -15.11 0.72 -4.81
N ASN A 48 -15.05 -0.06 -3.73
CA ASN A 48 -15.92 0.10 -2.56
C ASN A 48 -15.79 1.50 -1.92
N PHE A 49 -14.80 2.32 -2.30
CA PHE A 49 -14.66 3.72 -1.88
C PHE A 49 -15.94 4.53 -2.07
N ARG A 50 -16.65 4.34 -3.19
CA ARG A 50 -17.89 5.08 -3.46
C ARG A 50 -19.06 4.64 -2.58
N LEU A 51 -19.04 3.39 -2.09
CA LEU A 51 -20.05 2.86 -1.18
C LEU A 51 -19.94 3.45 0.23
N TYR A 52 -18.80 4.07 0.54
CA TYR A 52 -18.52 4.68 1.83
C TYR A 52 -18.28 6.20 1.73
N GLU A 53 -18.66 6.86 0.63
CA GLU A 53 -18.59 8.33 0.52
C GLU A 53 -19.37 8.99 1.67
N GLY A 54 -18.66 9.73 2.53
CA GLY A 54 -19.21 10.35 3.75
C GLY A 54 -19.15 9.48 5.02
N GLU A 55 -18.64 8.25 4.94
CA GLU A 55 -18.50 7.34 6.07
C GLU A 55 -17.03 7.16 6.52
N ALA A 56 -16.83 6.68 7.74
CA ALA A 56 -15.53 6.30 8.27
C ALA A 56 -15.36 4.78 8.22
N GLY A 57 -14.32 4.30 7.53
CA GLY A 57 -14.01 2.88 7.36
C GLY A 57 -12.65 2.52 7.97
N VAL A 58 -12.36 1.22 8.01
CA VAL A 58 -11.04 0.71 8.39
C VAL A 58 -10.35 0.26 7.10
N PRO A 59 -9.31 0.96 6.62
CA PRO A 59 -8.62 0.57 5.40
C PRO A 59 -7.62 -0.56 5.68
N THR A 60 -7.44 -1.42 4.69
CA THR A 60 -6.30 -2.33 4.56
C THR A 60 -5.49 -1.85 3.38
N PHE A 61 -4.25 -1.44 3.64
CA PHE A 61 -3.33 -0.99 2.60
C PHE A 61 -2.51 -2.18 2.11
N THR A 62 -2.39 -2.32 0.79
CA THR A 62 -1.53 -3.31 0.15
C THR A 62 -0.43 -2.60 -0.61
N TYR A 63 0.82 -2.94 -0.30
CA TYR A 63 2.01 -2.39 -0.94
C TYR A 63 2.79 -3.47 -1.70
N ASP A 64 3.29 -3.13 -2.88
CA ASP A 64 4.39 -3.85 -3.52
C ASP A 64 5.70 -3.44 -2.83
N ILE A 65 6.42 -4.45 -2.35
CA ILE A 65 7.71 -4.34 -1.65
C ILE A 65 8.81 -5.13 -2.38
N THR A 66 8.59 -5.50 -3.64
CA THR A 66 9.52 -6.30 -4.45
C THR A 66 10.88 -5.64 -4.61
N LYS A 67 10.94 -4.30 -4.50
CA LYS A 67 12.17 -3.52 -4.64
C LYS A 67 12.81 -3.13 -3.31
N LEU A 68 12.13 -3.38 -2.18
CA LEU A 68 12.73 -3.15 -0.87
C LEU A 68 13.92 -4.08 -0.65
N GLY A 69 14.98 -3.54 -0.05
CA GLY A 69 16.06 -4.35 0.48
C GLY A 69 15.61 -5.11 1.74
N LEU A 70 16.45 -6.06 2.15
CA LEU A 70 16.15 -6.93 3.29
C LEU A 70 16.05 -6.14 4.60
N GLU A 71 16.82 -5.06 4.76
CA GLU A 71 16.81 -4.23 5.97
C GLU A 71 15.50 -3.43 6.08
N GLU A 72 14.99 -2.89 4.97
CA GLU A 72 13.70 -2.20 4.93
C GLU A 72 12.55 -3.16 5.21
N VAL A 73 12.56 -4.36 4.62
CA VAL A 73 11.55 -5.40 4.94
C VAL A 73 11.57 -5.77 6.43
N GLN A 74 12.76 -5.86 7.04
CA GLN A 74 12.88 -6.08 8.49
C GLN A 74 12.36 -4.90 9.31
N ALA A 75 12.54 -3.67 8.84
CA ALA A 75 11.99 -2.49 9.50
C ALA A 75 10.46 -2.52 9.52
N LEU A 76 9.82 -2.96 8.43
CA LEU A 76 8.37 -3.15 8.37
C LEU A 76 7.89 -4.22 9.37
N LEU A 77 8.61 -5.33 9.50
CA LEU A 77 8.29 -6.39 10.48
C LEU A 77 8.34 -5.89 11.93
N ARG A 78 9.30 -5.02 12.27
CA ARG A 78 9.45 -4.46 13.62
C ARG A 78 8.35 -3.45 13.96
N LYS A 79 7.85 -2.70 12.98
CA LYS A 79 6.75 -1.73 13.17
C LYS A 79 5.42 -2.40 13.53
N GLY A 80 5.24 -3.68 13.18
CA GLY A 80 4.04 -4.49 13.50
C GLY A 80 4.22 -5.54 14.62
N GLY A 81 5.28 -5.46 15.42
CA GLY A 81 5.85 -6.62 16.14
C GLY A 81 4.93 -7.46 17.06
N ASP A 82 4.80 -8.75 16.72
CA ASP A 82 5.17 -9.86 17.60
C ASP A 82 5.96 -10.88 16.75
N GLU A 83 6.91 -11.60 17.34
CA GLU A 83 7.91 -12.48 16.69
C GLU A 83 7.29 -13.63 15.87
N THR A 84 5.96 -13.78 15.93
CA THR A 84 5.16 -14.74 15.17
C THR A 84 4.45 -14.16 13.94
N ALA A 85 4.39 -12.83 13.80
CA ALA A 85 3.71 -12.13 12.70
C ALA A 85 4.44 -12.25 11.35
N GLY A 86 5.77 -12.45 11.38
CA GLY A 86 6.58 -12.72 10.18
C GLY A 86 6.70 -14.20 9.79
N THR A 87 6.22 -15.11 10.63
CA THR A 87 6.56 -16.55 10.54
C THR A 87 5.52 -17.37 9.78
N ARG A 88 4.33 -16.81 9.49
CA ARG A 88 3.30 -17.52 8.74
C ARG A 88 3.35 -17.10 7.28
N THR A 89 3.90 -18.00 6.47
CA THR A 89 3.96 -17.99 4.99
C THR A 89 5.29 -17.54 4.35
N MET A 90 6.43 -18.06 4.81
CA MET A 90 7.59 -18.32 3.91
C MET A 90 7.44 -19.68 3.19
N ASN A 91 6.27 -19.98 2.62
CA ASN A 91 6.19 -21.12 1.71
C ASN A 91 6.65 -20.64 0.33
N GLN A 92 7.67 -21.30 -0.21
CA GLN A 92 8.11 -21.15 -1.60
C GLN A 92 6.99 -21.65 -2.52
N THR A 93 5.96 -20.85 -2.73
CA THR A 93 4.85 -21.22 -3.58
C THR A 93 5.19 -20.81 -5.00
N ASN A 94 5.75 -21.74 -5.78
CA ASN A 94 5.93 -21.64 -7.25
C ASN A 94 4.58 -21.59 -8.02
N MET A 95 3.48 -21.24 -7.36
CA MET A 95 2.15 -21.01 -7.94
C MET A 95 1.75 -19.56 -7.62
N THR A 96 2.23 -18.62 -8.42
CA THR A 96 2.18 -17.18 -8.12
C THR A 96 0.77 -16.60 -8.13
N SER A 97 -0.18 -17.08 -8.93
CA SER A 97 -1.52 -16.45 -8.99
C SER A 97 -2.40 -16.83 -7.80
N THR A 98 -2.58 -18.13 -7.52
CA THR A 98 -3.48 -18.59 -6.43
C THR A 98 -2.96 -18.20 -5.05
N ALA A 99 -1.64 -18.29 -4.81
CA ALA A 99 -1.07 -17.91 -3.52
C ALA A 99 -1.15 -16.40 -3.25
N VAL A 100 -0.99 -15.58 -4.29
CA VAL A 100 -1.19 -14.12 -4.18
C VAL A 100 -2.67 -13.82 -3.96
N GLU A 101 -3.58 -14.45 -4.70
CA GLU A 101 -5.02 -14.26 -4.53
C GLU A 101 -5.50 -14.65 -3.11
N GLU A 102 -5.07 -15.80 -2.60
CA GLU A 102 -5.33 -16.22 -1.22
C GLU A 102 -4.74 -15.22 -0.21
N PHE A 103 -3.54 -14.71 -0.47
CA PHE A 103 -2.92 -13.70 0.37
C PHE A 103 -3.67 -12.36 0.35
N MET A 104 -4.19 -11.94 -0.81
CA MET A 104 -4.98 -10.71 -0.98
C MET A 104 -6.37 -10.81 -0.33
N ASN A 105 -6.94 -12.02 -0.22
CA ASN A 105 -8.23 -12.24 0.45
C ASN A 105 -8.10 -12.49 1.96
N ARG A 106 -6.88 -12.67 2.48
CA ARG A 106 -6.65 -12.90 3.91
C ARG A 106 -6.97 -11.66 4.73
N GLU A 107 -7.59 -11.83 5.90
CA GLU A 107 -7.71 -10.74 6.87
C GLU A 107 -6.35 -10.40 7.49
N VAL A 108 -6.06 -9.11 7.62
CA VAL A 108 -4.83 -8.60 8.24
C VAL A 108 -5.18 -7.65 9.37
N ASP A 109 -4.31 -7.59 10.37
CA ASP A 109 -4.42 -6.69 11.53
C ASP A 109 -3.41 -5.52 11.39
N GLU A 110 -3.26 -4.73 12.45
CA GLU A 110 -2.33 -3.60 12.51
C GLU A 110 -0.85 -4.04 12.42
N LYS A 111 -0.57 -5.32 12.64
CA LYS A 111 0.79 -5.89 12.53
C LYS A 111 1.17 -6.09 11.07
N GLY A 112 0.15 -6.36 10.25
CA GLY A 112 0.29 -6.63 8.83
C GLY A 112 0.81 -8.03 8.52
N ALA A 113 0.88 -8.33 7.22
CA ALA A 113 1.28 -9.61 6.70
C ALA A 113 2.14 -9.43 5.46
N PHE A 114 3.01 -10.40 5.20
CA PHE A 114 3.96 -10.38 4.09
C PHE A 114 3.75 -11.58 3.16
N PHE A 115 3.94 -11.34 1.87
CA PHE A 115 4.12 -12.37 0.85
C PHE A 115 5.47 -12.11 0.19
N LEU A 116 6.46 -12.98 0.38
CA LEU A 116 7.83 -12.78 -0.12
C LEU A 116 8.08 -13.60 -1.39
N GLY A 117 7.30 -13.34 -2.43
CA GLY A 117 7.55 -13.87 -3.76
C GLY A 117 8.74 -13.19 -4.45
N ARG A 118 9.20 -13.73 -5.58
CA ARG A 118 10.24 -13.10 -6.39
C ARG A 118 9.75 -11.81 -7.05
N ASP A 119 8.53 -11.85 -7.58
CA ASP A 119 7.76 -10.73 -8.13
C ASP A 119 6.31 -11.27 -8.31
N PRO A 120 5.31 -10.83 -7.52
CA PRO A 120 5.39 -9.76 -6.53
C PRO A 120 5.87 -10.23 -5.16
N ALA A 121 6.48 -9.33 -4.40
CA ALA A 121 6.50 -9.36 -2.94
C ALA A 121 5.54 -8.29 -2.41
N LEU A 122 4.68 -8.65 -1.44
CA LEU A 122 3.59 -7.81 -0.98
C LEU A 122 3.63 -7.63 0.54
N TYR A 123 3.24 -6.44 0.99
CA TYR A 123 2.98 -6.12 2.39
C TYR A 123 1.57 -5.58 2.55
N ARG A 124 0.77 -6.20 3.41
CA ARG A 124 -0.62 -5.79 3.69
C ARG A 124 -0.74 -5.40 5.15
N VAL A 125 -1.36 -4.26 5.46
CA VAL A 125 -1.50 -3.78 6.84
C VAL A 125 -2.82 -3.06 7.06
N ARG A 126 -3.47 -3.33 8.20
CA ARG A 126 -4.70 -2.64 8.61
C ARG A 126 -4.36 -1.25 9.15
N GLY A 127 -4.99 -0.24 8.58
CA GLY A 127 -4.98 1.13 9.07
C GLY A 127 -5.96 1.35 10.21
N GLN A 128 -5.99 2.57 10.73
CA GLN A 128 -6.98 2.96 11.73
C GLN A 128 -8.28 3.40 11.05
N ARG A 129 -9.36 3.45 11.83
CA ARG A 129 -10.62 4.02 11.38
C ARG A 129 -10.41 5.49 10.99
N GLN A 130 -10.76 5.84 9.76
CA GLN A 130 -10.58 7.19 9.23
C GLN A 130 -11.63 7.51 8.16
N PRO A 131 -11.85 8.81 7.84
CA PRO A 131 -12.70 9.20 6.72
C PRO A 131 -12.18 8.61 5.41
N VAL A 132 -13.09 8.13 4.57
CA VAL A 132 -12.75 7.50 3.28
C VAL A 132 -12.01 8.44 2.35
N GLU A 133 -12.35 9.74 2.38
CA GLU A 133 -11.68 10.81 1.63
C GLU A 133 -10.17 10.92 1.94
N GLY A 134 -9.75 10.56 3.15
CA GLY A 134 -8.36 10.65 3.59
C GLY A 134 -7.54 9.37 3.39
N MET A 135 -8.16 8.24 3.04
CA MET A 135 -7.49 6.94 3.06
C MET A 135 -6.39 6.82 1.99
N ILE A 136 -6.61 7.37 0.79
CA ILE A 136 -5.60 7.34 -0.27
C ILE A 136 -4.37 8.13 0.18
N ALA A 137 -4.56 9.37 0.63
CA ALA A 137 -3.47 10.21 1.13
C ALA A 137 -2.72 9.52 2.28
N ASN A 138 -3.45 8.97 3.27
CA ASN A 138 -2.83 8.28 4.40
C ASN A 138 -2.05 7.03 3.99
N GLY A 139 -2.52 6.29 2.98
CA GLY A 139 -1.78 5.15 2.43
C GLY A 139 -0.51 5.59 1.72
N CYS A 140 -0.59 6.66 0.92
CA CYS A 140 0.55 7.20 0.18
C CYS A 140 1.63 7.77 1.12
N GLU A 141 1.24 8.45 2.20
CA GLU A 141 2.17 8.98 3.22
C GLU A 141 2.98 7.88 3.94
N ARG A 142 2.51 6.63 3.91
CA ARG A 142 3.19 5.49 4.53
C ARG A 142 4.20 4.82 3.60
N GLN A 143 4.28 5.23 2.33
CA GLN A 143 5.26 4.67 1.40
C GLN A 143 6.67 5.08 1.81
N GLU A 144 7.57 4.10 1.75
CA GLU A 144 9.01 4.33 1.80
C GLU A 144 9.57 4.28 0.36
N ALA A 145 10.85 4.64 0.20
CA ALA A 145 11.52 4.44 -1.07
C ALA A 145 11.46 2.95 -1.47
N ASP A 146 11.34 2.66 -2.76
CA ASP A 146 11.26 1.30 -3.30
C ASP A 146 10.00 0.50 -2.86
N MET A 147 8.98 1.21 -2.37
CA MET A 147 7.67 0.69 -1.98
C MET A 147 6.56 1.42 -2.75
N ARG A 148 5.51 0.69 -3.14
CA ARG A 148 4.38 1.24 -3.90
C ARG A 148 3.04 0.81 -3.33
N LEU A 149 2.15 1.76 -3.01
CA LEU A 149 0.76 1.44 -2.69
C LEU A 149 0.05 0.99 -3.96
N ILE A 150 -0.55 -0.20 -3.94
CA ILE A 150 -1.19 -0.80 -5.12
C ILE A 150 -2.68 -1.06 -4.93
N ASP A 151 -3.15 -1.18 -3.69
CA ASP A 151 -4.55 -1.45 -3.39
C ASP A 151 -4.94 -0.95 -2.00
N ILE A 152 -6.21 -0.57 -1.85
CA ILE A 152 -6.83 -0.19 -0.59
C ILE A 152 -8.20 -0.87 -0.51
N ALA A 153 -8.33 -1.83 0.40
CA ALA A 153 -9.62 -2.44 0.73
C ALA A 153 -10.23 -1.75 1.95
N ILE A 154 -11.55 -1.55 1.95
CA ILE A 154 -12.27 -0.93 3.07
C ILE A 154 -13.18 -1.98 3.69
N SER A 155 -13.05 -2.22 4.98
CA SER A 155 -14.06 -2.96 5.74
C SER A 155 -14.99 -1.98 6.47
N ALA A 156 -16.29 -2.25 6.41
CA ALA A 156 -17.25 -1.62 7.30
C ALA A 156 -16.88 -2.04 8.73
N SER A 157 -16.70 -1.06 9.62
CA SER A 157 -16.48 -1.35 11.03
C SER A 157 -17.60 -2.26 11.56
N ALA A 158 -17.22 -3.26 12.36
CA ALA A 158 -18.10 -4.15 13.12
C ALA A 158 -19.19 -3.42 13.94
N SER A 159 -19.11 -2.10 14.10
CA SER A 159 -20.14 -1.26 14.71
C SER A 159 -21.48 -1.28 13.96
N LYS A 160 -21.53 -1.53 12.65
CA LYS A 160 -22.81 -1.65 11.91
C LYS A 160 -23.34 -3.09 11.93
N ALA A 161 -22.44 -4.07 11.84
CA ALA A 161 -22.79 -5.49 11.92
C ALA A 161 -23.38 -5.88 13.28
N ALA A 162 -22.89 -5.31 14.39
CA ALA A 162 -23.47 -5.53 15.72
C ALA A 162 -24.84 -4.85 15.87
N ALA A 163 -25.01 -3.63 15.34
CA ALA A 163 -26.26 -2.88 15.44
C ALA A 163 -27.41 -3.50 14.61
N ASP A 164 -27.10 -4.06 13.43
CA ASP A 164 -28.09 -4.79 12.63
C ASP A 164 -28.44 -6.17 13.25
N SER A 165 -27.48 -6.81 13.93
CA SER A 165 -27.70 -8.09 14.61
C SER A 165 -28.55 -7.96 15.89
N GLU A 166 -28.48 -6.82 16.58
CA GLU A 166 -29.30 -6.52 17.76
C GLU A 166 -30.73 -6.11 17.37
N GLN A 167 -30.94 -5.48 16.22
CA GLN A 167 -32.29 -5.13 15.73
C GLN A 167 -33.09 -6.35 15.22
N GLU A 168 -32.46 -7.36 14.65
CA GLU A 168 -33.16 -8.60 14.24
C GLU A 168 -33.58 -9.48 15.43
N GLN A 169 -32.97 -9.32 16.62
CA GLN A 169 -33.37 -10.06 17.82
C GLN A 169 -34.52 -9.41 18.61
N GLU A 170 -34.76 -8.11 18.47
CA GLU A 170 -35.80 -7.41 19.26
C GLU A 170 -37.18 -7.39 18.59
N THR A 171 -37.30 -7.77 17.32
CA THR A 171 -38.58 -7.82 16.59
C THR A 171 -39.29 -9.18 16.60
N ASP A 172 -38.76 -10.19 17.28
CA ASP A 172 -39.31 -11.55 17.33
C ASP A 172 -39.63 -12.03 18.76
N SER A 173 -40.08 -11.12 19.65
CA SER A 173 -40.60 -11.44 21.01
C SER A 173 -41.97 -10.83 21.26
#